data_AF-A0A4R2KQ10-F1
#
_entry.id   AF-A0A4R2KQ10-F1
#
_cell.length_a   1.000
_cell.length_b   1.000
_cell.length_c   1.000
_cell.angle_alpha   90.00
_cell.angle_beta   90.00
_cell.angle_gamma   90.00
#
_symmetry.space_group_name_H-M   'P 1'
#
loop_
_entity.id
_entity.type
_entity.pdbx_description
1 polymer ?
#
loop_
_entity_poly.entity_id
_entity_poly.type
_entity_poly.pdbx_seq_one_letter_code
_entity_poly.pdbx_strand_id
1 'polypeptide(L)'
;MPNHPVKPDGLDAQEALEEERKVMAAYGDTAKTYSQLSLGALVLSVTFLEKVADAQVSASVDVPLVVAWCGWLVSALAGAFYQYLAVRFLEARGEAWGVLVRSGHRQWFRRLAQHPWPVYGVMLAAFAVGSLAFVIVGFRHLHL
;
A
#
# COMPACT_ATOMS: atom_id res chain seq x y z
N MET A 1 14.66 -22.47 18.03
CA MET A 1 15.19 -21.58 19.08
C MET A 1 14.43 -20.26 18.98
N PRO A 2 13.79 -19.76 20.06
CA PRO A 2 13.16 -18.45 20.03
C PRO A 2 14.25 -17.37 20.05
N ASN A 3 14.37 -16.61 18.95
CA ASN A 3 15.21 -15.42 18.88
C ASN A 3 14.63 -14.36 19.82
N HIS A 4 15.07 -14.36 21.08
CA HIS A 4 14.91 -13.18 21.93
C HIS A 4 15.78 -12.07 21.33
N PRO A 5 15.21 -10.90 21.00
CA PRO A 5 16.02 -9.77 20.55
C PRO A 5 16.94 -9.36 21.70
N VAL A 6 18.25 -9.52 21.49
CA VAL A 6 19.29 -9.03 22.39
C VAL A 6 19.11 -7.52 22.50
N LYS A 7 18.96 -7.01 23.72
CA LYS A 7 18.86 -5.56 23.98
C LYS A 7 20.24 -4.97 23.67
N PRO A 8 20.37 -4.11 22.64
CA PRO A 8 21.65 -3.49 22.33
C PRO A 8 22.01 -2.47 23.43
N ASP A 9 23.29 -2.21 23.63
CA ASP A 9 23.76 -1.14 24.52
C ASP A 9 23.27 0.22 23.98
N GLY A 10 23.22 1.25 24.83
CA GLY A 10 22.50 2.50 24.54
C GLY A 10 22.89 3.22 23.24
N LEU A 11 24.12 3.01 22.75
CA LEU A 11 24.62 3.51 21.46
C LEU A 11 24.17 2.60 20.29
N ASP A 12 24.37 1.29 20.42
CA ASP A 12 23.95 0.28 19.43
C ASP A 12 22.42 0.27 19.20
N ALA A 13 21.65 0.62 20.24
CA ALA A 13 20.19 0.65 20.16
C ALA A 13 19.69 1.85 19.34
N GLN A 14 20.42 2.97 19.36
CA GLN A 14 20.10 4.14 18.55
C GLN A 14 20.47 3.89 17.09
N GLU A 15 21.64 3.31 16.81
CA GLU A 15 22.05 2.97 15.44
C GLU A 15 21.08 1.95 14.81
N ALA A 16 20.67 0.91 15.55
CA ALA A 16 19.69 -0.05 15.08
C ALA A 16 18.29 0.58 14.85
N LEU A 17 17.88 1.59 15.64
CA LEU A 17 16.67 2.37 15.36
C LEU A 17 16.79 3.14 14.05
N GLU A 18 17.93 3.77 13.82
CA GLU A 18 18.17 4.58 12.62
C GLU A 18 18.18 3.72 11.35
N GLU A 19 18.79 2.53 11.40
CA GLU A 19 18.74 1.57 10.29
C GLU A 19 17.31 1.12 10.01
N GLU A 20 16.54 0.75 11.04
CA GLU A 20 15.14 0.36 10.84
C GLU A 20 14.28 1.51 10.32
N ARG A 21 14.54 2.73 10.78
CA ARG A 21 13.87 3.93 10.28
C ARG A 21 14.20 4.19 8.81
N LYS A 22 15.45 3.98 8.38
CA LYS A 22 15.84 4.07 6.97
C LYS A 22 15.13 3.02 6.11
N VAL A 23 15.14 1.76 6.57
CA VAL A 23 14.46 0.67 5.87
C VAL A 23 12.97 0.97 5.74
N MET A 24 12.33 1.46 6.80
CA MET A 24 10.93 1.85 6.74
C MET A 24 10.63 3.09 5.92
N ALA A 25 11.54 4.07 5.88
CA ALA A 25 11.41 5.22 5.00
C ALA A 25 11.38 4.76 3.53
N ALA A 26 12.30 3.85 3.13
CA ALA A 26 12.31 3.28 1.78
C ALA A 26 11.02 2.52 1.44
N TYR A 27 10.46 1.77 2.38
CA TYR A 27 9.17 1.11 2.17
C TYR A 27 7.99 2.09 2.14
N GLY A 28 8.03 3.16 2.95
CA GLY A 28 7.03 4.23 2.94
C GLY A 28 7.00 5.01 1.64
N ASP A 29 8.17 5.27 1.06
CA ASP A 29 8.33 5.87 -0.26
C ASP A 29 7.76 4.96 -1.35
N THR A 30 8.03 3.65 -1.27
CA THR A 30 7.47 2.67 -2.20
C THR A 30 5.94 2.66 -2.14
N ALA A 31 5.35 2.60 -0.95
CA ALA A 31 3.90 2.66 -0.77
C ALA A 31 3.29 3.96 -1.33
N LYS A 32 3.99 5.09 -1.15
CA LYS A 32 3.58 6.39 -1.70
C LYS A 32 3.56 6.36 -3.23
N THR A 33 4.60 5.80 -3.85
CA THR A 33 4.67 5.65 -5.31
C THR A 33 3.50 4.81 -5.83
N TYR A 34 3.20 3.67 -5.20
CA TYR A 34 2.06 2.83 -5.63
C TYR A 34 0.70 3.54 -5.46
N SER A 35 0.51 4.30 -4.37
CA SER A 35 -0.71 5.09 -4.20
C SER A 35 -0.82 6.19 -5.27
N GLN A 36 0.27 6.87 -5.60
CA GLN A 36 0.30 7.88 -6.67
C GLN A 36 0.03 7.26 -8.04
N LEU A 37 0.63 6.12 -8.36
CA LEU A 37 0.37 5.38 -9.60
C LEU A 37 -1.09 4.91 -9.68
N SER A 38 -1.65 4.42 -8.57
CA SER A 38 -3.05 3.97 -8.52
C SER A 38 -4.02 5.14 -8.75
N LEU A 39 -3.79 6.29 -8.11
CA LEU A 39 -4.56 7.51 -8.34
C LEU A 39 -4.40 8.04 -9.77
N GLY A 40 -3.18 8.02 -10.29
CA GLY A 40 -2.90 8.39 -11.69
C GLY A 40 -3.65 7.50 -12.67
N ALA A 41 -3.67 6.19 -12.43
CA ALA A 41 -4.41 5.23 -13.26
C ALA A 41 -5.93 5.45 -13.19
N LEU A 42 -6.47 5.76 -12.02
CA LEU A 42 -7.87 6.16 -11.84
C LEU A 42 -8.20 7.39 -12.70
N VAL A 43 -7.43 8.47 -12.58
CA VAL A 43 -7.66 9.69 -13.37
C VAL A 43 -7.52 9.42 -14.86
N LEU A 44 -6.48 8.69 -15.27
CA LEU A 44 -6.23 8.32 -16.66
C LEU A 44 -7.41 7.52 -17.23
N SER A 45 -7.98 6.59 -16.47
CA SER A 45 -9.11 5.79 -16.91
C SER A 45 -10.35 6.63 -17.18
N VAL A 46 -10.63 7.62 -16.32
CA VAL A 46 -11.75 8.56 -16.50
C VAL A 46 -11.51 9.43 -17.73
N THR A 47 -10.29 9.95 -17.91
CA THR A 47 -9.93 10.75 -19.09
C THR A 47 -10.03 9.93 -20.38
N PHE A 48 -9.63 8.65 -20.36
CA PHE A 48 -9.77 7.75 -21.51
C PHE A 48 -11.23 7.55 -21.91
N LEU A 49 -12.13 7.32 -20.95
CA LEU A 49 -13.56 7.23 -21.22
C LEU A 49 -14.14 8.52 -21.79
N GLU A 50 -13.75 9.66 -21.24
CA GLU A 50 -14.28 10.96 -21.68
C GLU A 50 -13.73 11.41 -23.04
N LYS A 51 -12.45 11.14 -23.33
CA LYS A 51 -11.77 11.67 -24.53
C LYS A 51 -11.57 10.67 -25.66
N VAL A 52 -11.42 9.38 -25.35
CA VAL A 52 -11.10 8.35 -26.35
C VAL A 52 -12.32 7.53 -26.72
N ALA A 53 -13.12 7.13 -25.73
CA ALA A 53 -14.31 6.34 -26.01
C ALA A 53 -15.46 7.18 -26.60
N ASP A 54 -15.34 8.52 -26.61
CA ASP A 54 -16.40 9.51 -26.93
C ASP A 54 -17.77 9.10 -26.37
N ALA A 55 -17.72 8.36 -25.27
CA ALA A 55 -18.89 7.74 -24.67
C ALA A 55 -19.60 8.89 -23.97
N GLN A 56 -20.57 9.49 -24.65
CA GLN A 56 -21.65 10.17 -23.95
C GLN A 56 -22.04 9.22 -22.81
N VAL A 57 -21.97 9.72 -21.58
CA VAL A 57 -21.98 9.03 -20.27
C VAL A 57 -23.22 8.13 -20.04
N SER A 58 -24.01 7.88 -21.09
CA SER A 58 -25.20 7.04 -21.15
C SER A 58 -24.94 5.58 -21.52
N ALA A 59 -23.74 5.17 -21.94
CA ALA A 59 -23.47 3.76 -22.26
C ALA A 59 -22.96 3.03 -21.01
N SER A 60 -23.79 2.13 -20.48
CA SER A 60 -23.56 1.15 -19.41
C SER A 60 -22.15 1.14 -18.79
N VAL A 61 -22.06 1.54 -17.52
CA VAL A 61 -20.85 1.34 -16.71
C VAL A 61 -20.52 -0.16 -16.73
N ASP A 62 -19.49 -0.51 -17.50
CA ASP A 62 -19.08 -1.89 -17.67
C ASP A 62 -18.53 -2.45 -16.36
N VAL A 63 -19.03 -3.61 -15.95
CA VAL A 63 -18.56 -4.36 -14.76
C VAL A 63 -17.01 -4.42 -14.67
N PRO A 64 -16.24 -4.71 -15.75
CA PRO A 64 -14.78 -4.72 -15.67
C PRO A 64 -14.15 -3.35 -15.33
N LEU A 65 -14.78 -2.24 -15.70
CA LEU A 65 -14.30 -0.90 -15.34
C LEU A 65 -14.47 -0.63 -13.83
N VAL A 66 -15.60 -1.05 -13.26
CA VAL A 66 -15.82 -0.96 -11.81
C VAL A 66 -14.81 -1.83 -11.06
N VAL A 67 -14.52 -3.03 -11.56
CA VAL A 67 -13.48 -3.91 -10.99
C VAL A 67 -12.11 -3.24 -11.08
N ALA A 68 -11.79 -2.54 -12.18
CA ALA A 68 -10.55 -1.79 -12.33
C ALA A 68 -10.40 -0.70 -11.26
N TRP A 69 -11.45 0.12 -11.09
CA TRP A 69 -11.48 1.18 -10.09
C TRP A 69 -11.42 0.67 -8.67
N CYS A 70 -12.18 -0.39 -8.34
CA CYS A 70 -12.10 -1.03 -7.04
C CYS A 70 -10.70 -1.59 -6.78
N GLY A 71 -10.05 -2.20 -7.78
CA GLY A 71 -8.67 -2.70 -7.66
C GLY A 71 -7.66 -1.59 -7.35
N TRP A 72 -7.72 -0.47 -8.07
CA TRP A 72 -6.83 0.67 -7.81
C TRP A 72 -7.14 1.40 -6.50
N LEU A 73 -8.41 1.50 -6.10
CA LEU A 73 -8.80 2.03 -4.79
C LEU A 73 -8.28 1.16 -3.65
N VAL A 74 -8.42 -0.17 -3.76
CA VAL A 74 -7.88 -1.11 -2.77
C VAL A 74 -6.35 -1.04 -2.73
N SER A 75 -5.68 -0.91 -3.88
CA SER A 75 -4.23 -0.68 -3.94
C SER A 75 -3.82 0.61 -3.22
N ALA A 76 -4.49 1.73 -3.49
CA ALA A 76 -4.21 3.01 -2.83
C ALA A 76 -4.46 2.96 -1.32
N LEU A 77 -5.57 2.33 -0.89
CA LEU A 77 -5.89 2.13 0.52
C LEU A 77 -4.88 1.20 1.20
N ALA A 78 -4.45 0.13 0.52
CA ALA A 78 -3.41 -0.77 1.00
C ALA A 78 -2.06 -0.04 1.16
N GLY A 79 -1.71 0.86 0.23
CA GLY A 79 -0.53 1.73 0.34
C GLY A 79 -0.61 2.66 1.56
N ALA A 80 -1.75 3.30 1.79
CA ALA A 80 -1.96 4.14 2.98
C ALA A 80 -1.92 3.32 4.29
N PHE A 81 -2.54 2.13 4.28
CA PHE A 81 -2.53 1.21 5.41
C PHE A 81 -1.13 0.68 5.70
N TYR A 82 -0.32 0.45 4.67
CA TYR A 82 1.07 0.06 4.78
C TYR A 82 1.91 1.16 5.46
N GLN A 83 1.72 2.42 5.09
CA GLN A 83 2.38 3.55 5.74
C GLN A 83 2.00 3.65 7.23
N TYR A 84 0.72 3.42 7.56
CA TYR A 84 0.26 3.35 8.95
C TYR A 84 0.97 2.23 9.74
N LEU A 85 1.12 1.04 9.15
CA LEU A 85 1.84 -0.07 9.77
C LEU A 85 3.32 0.23 10.00
N ALA A 86 3.98 0.94 9.08
CA ALA A 86 5.38 1.35 9.23
C ALA A 86 5.57 2.26 10.45
N VAL A 87 4.74 3.30 10.61
CA VAL A 87 4.76 4.17 11.80
C VAL A 87 4.54 3.36 13.07
N ARG A 88 3.57 2.43 13.05
CA ARG A 88 3.27 1.57 14.19
C ARG A 88 4.38 0.60 14.56
N PHE A 89 5.14 0.09 13.59
CA PHE A 89 6.31 -0.75 13.91
C PHE A 89 7.39 0.05 14.62
N LEU A 90 7.68 1.27 14.13
CA LEU A 90 8.66 2.15 14.77
C LEU A 90 8.26 2.49 16.22
N GLU A 91 6.98 2.79 16.45
CA GLU A 91 6.45 3.00 17.81
C GLU A 91 6.63 1.74 18.68
N ALA A 92 6.27 0.55 18.16
CA ALA A 92 6.39 -0.70 18.92
C ALA A 92 7.85 -1.09 19.23
N ARG A 93 8.81 -0.74 18.37
CA ARG A 93 10.25 -0.91 18.61
C ARG A 93 10.78 0.12 19.60
N GLY A 94 10.37 1.39 19.46
CA GLY A 94 10.70 2.46 20.39
C GLY A 94 10.21 2.20 21.82
N GLU A 95 9.02 1.61 21.97
CA GLU A 95 8.50 1.15 23.26
C GLU A 95 9.28 -0.05 23.82
N ALA A 96 9.65 -1.02 22.98
CA ALA A 96 10.41 -2.20 23.41
C ALA A 96 11.83 -1.85 23.88
N TRP A 97 12.40 -0.77 23.36
CA TRP A 97 13.71 -0.24 23.73
C TRP A 97 13.67 0.82 24.84
N GLY A 98 12.48 1.18 25.32
CA GLY A 98 12.31 2.10 26.45
C GLY A 98 12.52 3.58 26.09
N VAL A 99 12.55 3.90 24.79
CA VAL A 99 12.71 5.27 24.27
C VAL A 99 11.35 5.99 24.16
N LEU A 100 10.25 5.25 24.01
CA LEU A 100 8.88 5.78 23.93
C LEU A 100 7.94 5.22 25.01
N VAL A 101 6.98 6.05 25.42
CA VAL A 101 5.95 5.70 26.41
C VAL A 101 4.99 4.65 25.84
N ARG A 102 4.83 3.56 26.59
CA ARG A 102 4.04 2.36 26.28
C ARG A 102 2.59 2.71 25.91
N SER A 103 2.25 2.74 24.63
CA SER A 103 0.90 2.92 24.12
C SER A 103 0.20 1.57 24.09
N GLY A 104 -0.67 1.32 25.07
CA GLY A 104 -1.41 0.06 25.23
C GLY A 104 -2.42 -0.23 24.12
N HIS A 105 -1.95 -0.54 22.90
CA HIS A 105 -2.80 -0.90 21.76
C HIS A 105 -2.66 -2.37 21.33
N ARG A 106 -3.77 -2.92 20.84
CA ARG A 106 -4.08 -4.34 20.59
C ARG A 106 -2.97 -5.11 19.83
N GLN A 107 -2.54 -6.23 20.42
CA GLN A 107 -1.55 -7.21 19.90
C GLN A 107 -1.79 -7.71 18.46
N TRP A 108 -3.02 -7.64 17.92
CA TRP A 108 -3.34 -8.13 16.58
C TRP A 108 -2.59 -7.35 15.48
N PHE A 109 -2.43 -6.04 15.64
CA PHE A 109 -1.64 -5.20 14.73
C PHE A 109 -0.14 -5.48 14.81
N ARG A 110 0.34 -6.01 15.95
CA ARG A 110 1.76 -6.31 16.17
C ARG A 110 2.27 -7.45 15.28
N ARG A 111 1.44 -8.47 15.02
CA ARG A 111 1.74 -9.54 14.06
C ARG A 111 1.75 -9.05 12.61
N LEU A 112 0.83 -8.14 12.27
CA LEU A 112 0.73 -7.59 10.92
C LEU A 112 1.86 -6.59 10.62
N ALA A 113 2.29 -5.83 11.63
CA ALA A 113 3.47 -4.97 11.55
C ALA A 113 4.76 -5.79 11.39
N GLN A 114 4.87 -6.96 12.02
CA GLN A 114 6.05 -7.83 11.94
C GLN A 114 6.26 -8.48 10.56
N HIS A 115 5.22 -8.60 9.75
CA HIS A 115 5.31 -9.14 8.39
C HIS A 115 4.63 -8.16 7.44
N PRO A 116 5.35 -7.17 6.88
CA PRO A 116 4.79 -6.19 5.95
C PRO A 116 4.51 -6.78 4.55
N TRP A 117 5.16 -7.91 4.19
CA TRP A 117 5.03 -8.58 2.89
C TRP A 117 3.59 -8.88 2.41
N PRO A 118 2.64 -9.32 3.24
CA PRO A 118 1.28 -9.62 2.82
C PRO A 118 0.54 -8.36 2.34
N VAL A 119 0.72 -7.23 3.03
CA VAL A 119 0.08 -5.96 2.65
C VAL A 119 0.65 -5.44 1.34
N TYR A 120 1.97 -5.57 1.17
CA TYR A 120 2.63 -5.29 -0.10
C TYR A 120 2.11 -6.19 -1.24
N GLY A 121 1.96 -7.50 -0.98
CA GLY A 121 1.39 -8.44 -1.94
C GLY A 121 -0.06 -8.12 -2.32
N VAL A 122 -0.89 -7.73 -1.35
CA VAL A 122 -2.28 -7.30 -1.61
C VAL A 122 -2.31 -6.04 -2.45
N MET A 123 -1.47 -5.05 -2.14
CA MET A 123 -1.35 -3.82 -2.94
C MET A 123 -0.99 -4.15 -4.40
N LEU A 124 0.00 -5.01 -4.61
CA LEU A 124 0.49 -5.38 -5.93
C LEU A 124 -0.52 -6.22 -6.72
N ALA A 125 -1.18 -7.17 -6.07
CA ALA A 125 -2.24 -7.97 -6.67
C ALA A 125 -3.46 -7.11 -7.04
N ALA A 126 -3.90 -6.21 -6.15
CA ALA A 126 -5.02 -5.31 -6.41
C ALA A 126 -4.71 -4.35 -7.57
N PHE A 127 -3.50 -3.82 -7.64
CA PHE A 127 -3.04 -2.98 -8.75
C PHE A 127 -3.00 -3.75 -10.07
N ALA A 128 -2.47 -4.97 -10.07
CA ALA A 128 -2.38 -5.82 -11.26
C ALA A 128 -3.78 -6.20 -11.78
N VAL A 129 -4.68 -6.62 -10.89
CA VAL A 129 -6.09 -6.91 -11.23
C VAL A 129 -6.76 -5.66 -11.81
N GLY A 130 -6.55 -4.50 -11.19
CA GLY A 130 -7.11 -3.24 -11.67
C GLY A 130 -6.63 -2.89 -13.08
N SER A 131 -5.33 -3.04 -13.31
CA SER A 131 -4.69 -2.76 -14.60
C SER A 131 -5.11 -3.73 -15.70
N LEU A 132 -5.20 -5.03 -15.40
CA LEU A 132 -5.67 -6.05 -16.35
C LEU A 132 -7.14 -5.81 -16.75
N ALA A 133 -8.00 -5.49 -15.78
CA ALA A 133 -9.40 -5.18 -16.04
C ALA A 133 -9.54 -3.93 -16.93
N PHE A 134 -8.72 -2.90 -16.70
CA PHE A 134 -8.71 -1.70 -17.55
C PHE A 134 -8.22 -1.98 -18.98
N VAL A 135 -7.17 -2.79 -19.14
CA VAL A 135 -6.69 -3.20 -20.48
C VAL A 135 -7.79 -3.92 -21.26
N ILE A 136 -8.55 -4.81 -20.60
CA ILE A 136 -9.68 -5.51 -21.23
C ILE A 136 -10.75 -4.52 -21.71
N VAL A 137 -11.08 -3.50 -20.91
CA VAL A 137 -12.03 -2.44 -21.30
C VAL A 137 -11.51 -1.65 -22.50
N GLY A 138 -10.24 -1.25 -22.48
CA GLY A 138 -9.61 -0.55 -23.60
C GLY A 138 -9.64 -1.37 -24.89
N PHE A 139 -9.31 -2.66 -24.83
CA PHE A 139 -9.40 -3.57 -25.98
C PHE A 139 -10.82 -3.69 -26.51
N ARG A 140 -11.83 -3.80 -25.65
CA ARG A 140 -13.23 -3.88 -26.08
C ARG A 140 -13.71 -2.60 -26.77
N HIS A 141 -13.27 -1.44 -26.29
CA HIS A 141 -13.65 -0.16 -26.88
C HIS A 141 -12.89 0.20 -28.16
N LEU A 142 -11.63 -0.23 -28.33
CA LEU A 142 -10.84 0.07 -29.53
C LEU A 142 -11.14 -0.86 -30.71
N HIS A 143 -11.69 -2.04 -30.46
CA HIS A 143 -11.91 -3.08 -31.47
C HIS A 143 -13.36 -3.13 -31.99
N LEU A 144 -14.19 -2.16 -31.57
CA LEU A 144 -15.56 -1.88 -32.04
C LEU A 144 -15.56 -0.52 -32.76
#